data_AF-A0A6P2JJW9-F1
#
_entry.id   AF-A0A6P2JJW9-F1
#
_cell.length_a   1.000
_cell.length_b   1.000
_cell.length_c   1.000
_cell.angle_alpha   90.00
_cell.angle_beta   90.00
_cell.angle_gamma   90.00
#
_symmetry.space_group_name_H-M   'P 1'
#
loop_
_entity.id
_entity.type
_entity.pdbx_description
1 polymer ?
#
loop_
_entity_poly.entity_id
_entity_poly.type
_entity_poly.pdbx_seq_one_letter_code
_entity_poly.pdbx_strand_id
1 'polypeptide(L)'
;MDRLEITPPTREKLATAQWVFERQLAWIAAADVKVGVVVSVDLALLGGLAAAFSGAAHKTLVGEVFATLAGIGLIIAVICAAFATFPRLNGPKQSLLFFGRIADGNADEYAGALLTASEADLIGDWARQIHTNARIANEKHNCVRHAMIWSFGSVIPWLIALCYFVKP
;
A
#
# COMPACT_ATOMS: atom_id res chain seq x y z
N MET A 1 30.46 26.82 -1.16
CA MET A 1 29.53 25.92 -0.45
C MET A 1 29.22 26.57 0.88
N ASP A 2 28.22 27.45 0.90
CA ASP A 2 27.75 28.06 2.13
C ASP A 2 27.21 26.96 3.03
N ARG A 3 27.74 26.89 4.25
CA ARG A 3 27.11 26.15 5.34
C ARG A 3 25.74 26.78 5.50
N LEU A 4 24.68 26.04 5.19
CA LEU A 4 23.33 26.39 5.61
C LEU A 4 23.41 26.66 7.12
N GLU A 5 23.27 27.91 7.54
CA GLU A 5 23.04 28.24 8.93
C GLU A 5 21.73 27.57 9.33
N ILE A 6 21.84 26.40 9.96
CA ILE A 6 20.70 25.68 10.49
C ILE A 6 20.26 26.46 11.72
N THR A 7 19.36 27.42 11.50
CA THR A 7 18.65 28.10 12.58
C THR A 7 18.06 27.05 13.51
N PRO A 8 18.18 27.25 14.85
CA PRO A 8 17.71 26.28 15.81
C PRO A 8 16.24 25.94 15.50
N PRO A 9 15.88 24.65 15.60
CA PRO A 9 14.52 24.23 15.35
C PRO A 9 13.57 25.01 16.26
N THR A 10 12.49 25.56 15.69
CA THR A 10 11.45 26.27 16.45
C THR A 10 10.28 25.32 16.67
N ARG A 11 9.48 25.57 17.71
CA ARG A 11 8.20 24.85 17.94
C ARG A 11 7.30 24.80 16.71
N GLU A 12 7.33 25.83 15.87
CA GLU A 12 6.59 25.88 14.61
C GLU A 12 7.09 24.85 13.59
N LYS A 13 8.42 24.68 13.46
CA LYS A 13 9.01 23.62 12.62
C LYS A 13 8.63 22.23 13.13
N LEU A 14 8.55 22.05 14.45
CA LEU A 14 8.14 20.78 15.05
C LEU A 14 6.67 20.46 14.72
N ALA A 15 5.77 21.44 14.89
CA ALA A 15 4.36 21.30 14.54
C ALA A 15 4.17 21.01 13.04
N THR A 16 4.95 21.67 12.18
CA THR A 16 4.96 21.39 10.74
C THR A 16 5.41 19.96 10.45
N ALA A 17 6.48 19.49 11.09
CA ALA A 17 6.99 18.14 10.91
C ALA A 17 5.97 17.07 11.37
N GLN A 18 5.30 17.29 12.51
CA GLN A 18 4.19 16.44 12.96
C GLN A 18 3.08 16.35 11.92
N TRP A 19 2.62 17.49 11.40
CA TRP A 19 1.58 17.55 10.39
C TRP A 19 1.99 16.84 9.07
N VAL A 20 3.23 17.03 8.61
CA VAL A 20 3.74 16.35 7.40
C VAL A 20 3.81 14.84 7.62
N PHE A 21 4.21 14.40 8.81
CA PHE A 21 4.25 12.98 9.15
C PHE A 21 2.86 12.35 9.15
N GLU A 22 1.87 12.97 9.80
CA GLU A 22 0.48 12.52 9.80
C GLU A 22 -0.06 12.39 8.37
N ARG A 23 0.33 13.32 7.49
CA ARG A 23 -0.02 13.24 6.06
C ARG A 23 0.54 11.98 5.40
N GLN A 24 1.77 11.56 5.72
CA GLN A 24 2.32 10.32 5.17
C GLN A 24 1.56 9.08 5.67
N LEU A 25 1.18 9.05 6.95
CA LEU A 25 0.34 7.98 7.49
C LEU A 25 -1.02 7.91 6.79
N ALA A 26 -1.64 9.07 6.53
CA ALA A 26 -2.89 9.15 5.78
C ALA A 26 -2.74 8.61 4.35
N TRP A 27 -1.62 8.90 3.67
CA TRP A 27 -1.35 8.36 2.33
C TRP A 27 -1.16 6.84 2.32
N ILE A 28 -0.53 6.28 3.35
CA ILE A 28 -0.41 4.83 3.54
C ILE A 28 -1.81 4.22 3.73
N ALA A 29 -2.62 4.77 4.63
CA ALA A 29 -3.98 4.28 4.88
C ALA A 29 -4.85 4.36 3.61
N ALA A 30 -4.73 5.43 2.82
CA ALA A 30 -5.44 5.57 1.55
C ALA A 30 -5.03 4.50 0.52
N ALA A 31 -3.77 4.06 0.50
CA ALA A 31 -3.35 2.93 -0.32
C ALA A 31 -4.01 1.62 0.15
N ASP A 32 -4.03 1.38 1.47
CA ASP A 32 -4.60 0.17 2.06
C ASP A 32 -6.11 0.04 1.80
N VAL A 33 -6.85 1.15 1.83
CA VAL A 33 -8.27 1.18 1.42
C VAL A 33 -8.45 0.75 -0.03
N LYS A 34 -7.63 1.27 -0.95
CA LYS A 34 -7.70 0.90 -2.38
C LYS A 34 -7.37 -0.57 -2.61
N VAL A 35 -6.40 -1.11 -1.87
CA VAL A 35 -6.09 -2.55 -1.91
C VAL A 35 -7.30 -3.39 -1.54
N GLY A 36 -8.00 -3.04 -0.44
CA GLY A 36 -9.21 -3.75 -0.03
C GLY A 36 -10.28 -3.76 -1.14
N VAL A 37 -10.52 -2.62 -1.78
CA VAL A 37 -11.46 -2.51 -2.90
C VAL A 37 -11.05 -3.40 -4.08
N VAL A 38 -9.79 -3.32 -4.52
CA VAL A 38 -9.31 -4.12 -5.67
C VAL A 38 -9.43 -5.61 -5.39
N VAL A 39 -8.99 -6.08 -4.22
CA VAL A 39 -9.05 -7.50 -3.85
C VAL A 39 -10.49 -8.00 -3.79
N SER A 40 -11.41 -7.25 -3.19
CA SER A 40 -12.82 -7.65 -3.12
C SER A 40 -13.48 -7.74 -4.49
N VAL A 41 -13.23 -6.76 -5.37
CA VAL A 41 -13.77 -6.75 -6.74
C VAL A 41 -13.18 -7.89 -7.55
N ASP A 42 -11.86 -8.08 -7.52
CA ASP A 42 -11.19 -9.10 -8.32
C ASP A 42 -11.59 -10.52 -7.90
N LEU A 43 -11.74 -10.77 -6.59
CA LEU A 43 -12.26 -12.06 -6.09
C LEU A 43 -13.71 -12.31 -6.54
N ALA A 44 -14.55 -11.27 -6.55
CA ALA A 44 -15.92 -11.40 -7.06
C ALA A 44 -15.93 -11.70 -8.57
N LEU A 45 -15.08 -11.03 -9.35
CA LEU A 45 -14.95 -11.28 -10.80
C LEU A 45 -14.40 -12.68 -11.09
N LEU A 46 -13.40 -13.15 -10.33
CA LEU A 46 -12.87 -14.52 -10.43
C LEU A 46 -13.95 -15.55 -10.10
N GLY A 47 -14.70 -15.34 -9.01
CA GLY A 47 -15.81 -16.21 -8.63
C GLY A 47 -16.93 -16.24 -9.68
N GLY A 48 -17.31 -15.08 -10.20
CA GLY A 48 -18.30 -14.96 -11.27
C GLY A 48 -17.86 -15.64 -12.57
N LEU A 49 -16.58 -15.50 -12.94
CA LEU A 49 -16.00 -16.18 -14.10
C LEU A 49 -16.00 -17.71 -13.92
N ALA A 50 -15.62 -18.20 -12.73
CA ALA A 50 -15.62 -19.62 -12.41
C ALA A 50 -17.03 -20.22 -12.46
N ALA A 51 -18.02 -19.51 -11.91
CA ALA A 51 -19.42 -19.92 -11.95
C ALA A 51 -19.95 -19.98 -13.39
N ALA A 52 -19.71 -18.94 -14.20
CA ALA A 52 -20.11 -18.91 -15.59
C ALA A 52 -19.45 -20.02 -16.42
N PHE A 53 -18.15 -20.25 -16.24
CA PHE A 53 -17.43 -21.33 -16.90
C PHE A 53 -17.96 -22.72 -16.53
N SER A 54 -18.28 -22.93 -15.26
CA SER A 54 -18.84 -24.20 -14.77
C SER A 54 -20.24 -24.46 -15.32
N GLY A 55 -21.08 -23.42 -15.38
CA GLY A 55 -22.46 -23.51 -15.87
C GLY A 55 -22.61 -23.52 -17.40
N ALA A 56 -21.56 -23.20 -18.16
CA ALA A 56 -21.61 -23.15 -19.62
C ALA A 56 -21.91 -24.53 -20.23
N ALA A 57 -23.03 -24.62 -20.96
CA ALA A 57 -23.46 -25.84 -21.67
C ALA A 57 -22.44 -26.29 -22.72
N HIS A 58 -21.83 -25.32 -23.42
CA HIS A 58 -20.75 -25.56 -24.37
C HIS A 58 -19.59 -24.62 -24.09
N LYS A 59 -18.39 -25.18 -24.03
CA LYS A 59 -17.15 -24.42 -23.86
C LYS A 59 -16.53 -24.22 -25.23
N THR A 60 -16.55 -22.98 -25.71
CA THR A 60 -15.92 -22.61 -26.97
C THR A 60 -14.47 -22.22 -26.71
N LEU A 61 -13.56 -22.60 -27.60
CA LEU A 61 -12.14 -22.24 -27.49
C LEU A 61 -11.94 -20.73 -27.31
N VAL A 62 -12.74 -19.90 -28.00
CA VAL A 62 -12.69 -18.44 -27.89
C VAL A 62 -13.06 -18.00 -26.46
N GLY A 63 -14.15 -18.52 -25.91
CA GLY A 63 -14.55 -18.23 -24.53
C GLY A 63 -13.49 -18.65 -23.51
N GLU A 64 -12.88 -19.82 -23.69
CA GLU A 64 -11.81 -20.32 -22.82
C GLU A 64 -10.56 -19.44 -22.84
N VAL A 65 -10.15 -18.99 -24.03
CA VAL A 65 -9.01 -18.09 -24.20
C VAL A 65 -9.26 -16.78 -23.46
N PHE A 66 -10.41 -16.13 -23.69
CA PHE A 66 -10.75 -14.88 -23.01
C PHE A 66 -10.92 -15.04 -21.50
N ALA A 67 -11.49 -16.16 -21.04
CA ALA A 67 -11.59 -16.48 -19.62
C ALA A 67 -10.19 -16.61 -18.98
N THR A 68 -9.27 -17.28 -19.67
CA THR A 68 -7.89 -17.46 -19.22
C THR A 68 -7.15 -16.13 -19.15
N LEU A 69 -7.28 -15.29 -20.18
CA LEU A 69 -6.72 -13.93 -20.21
C LEU A 69 -7.25 -13.08 -19.05
N ALA A 70 -8.56 -13.09 -18.81
CA ALA A 70 -9.18 -12.39 -17.71
C ALA A 70 -8.66 -12.90 -16.35
N GLY A 71 -8.67 -14.21 -16.16
CA GLY A 71 -8.21 -14.86 -14.94
C GLY A 71 -6.75 -14.55 -14.61
N ILE A 72 -5.86 -14.62 -15.60
CA ILE A 72 -4.44 -14.26 -15.43
C ILE A 72 -4.30 -12.82 -14.96
N GLY A 73 -4.95 -11.85 -15.63
CA GLY A 73 -4.83 -10.45 -15.24
C GLY A 73 -5.44 -10.17 -13.86
N LEU A 74 -6.56 -10.80 -13.49
CA LEU A 74 -7.16 -10.68 -12.15
C LEU A 74 -6.24 -11.27 -11.08
N ILE A 75 -5.60 -12.41 -11.35
CA ILE A 75 -4.63 -13.02 -10.42
C ILE A 75 -3.41 -12.10 -10.26
N ILE A 76 -2.87 -11.55 -11.34
CA ILE A 76 -1.74 -10.59 -11.27
C ILE A 76 -2.15 -9.37 -10.44
N ALA A 77 -3.37 -8.85 -10.64
CA ALA A 77 -3.89 -7.72 -9.88
C ALA A 77 -3.95 -8.02 -8.37
N VAL A 78 -4.48 -9.19 -7.99
CA VAL A 78 -4.52 -9.65 -6.59
C VAL A 78 -3.12 -9.81 -6.00
N ILE A 79 -2.17 -10.37 -6.76
CA ILE A 79 -0.76 -10.50 -6.31
C ILE A 79 -0.14 -9.12 -6.08
N CYS A 80 -0.30 -8.18 -7.01
CA CYS A 80 0.17 -6.80 -6.84
C CYS A 80 -0.45 -6.13 -5.62
N ALA A 81 -1.76 -6.33 -5.40
CA ALA A 81 -2.47 -5.81 -4.24
C ALA A 81 -1.95 -6.43 -2.94
N ALA A 82 -1.67 -7.74 -2.91
CA ALA A 82 -1.06 -8.42 -1.77
C ALA A 82 0.33 -7.86 -1.42
N PHE A 83 1.16 -7.54 -2.41
CA PHE A 83 2.45 -6.89 -2.15
C PHE A 83 2.32 -5.51 -1.47
N ALA A 84 1.20 -4.81 -1.64
CA ALA A 84 0.95 -3.54 -0.96
C ALA A 84 0.53 -3.71 0.51
N THR A 85 -0.01 -4.87 0.90
CA THR A 85 -0.46 -5.12 2.29
C THR A 85 0.66 -5.56 3.21
N PHE A 86 1.72 -6.17 2.68
CA PHE A 86 2.82 -6.65 3.52
C PHE A 86 3.49 -5.50 4.28
N PRO A 87 3.58 -5.61 5.62
CA PRO A 87 4.15 -4.54 6.44
C PRO A 87 5.63 -4.38 6.15
N ARG A 88 6.08 -3.13 6.02
CA ARG A 88 7.52 -2.81 5.93
C ARG A 88 8.02 -2.41 7.31
N LEU A 89 8.72 -3.32 7.95
CA LEU A 89 9.17 -3.18 9.34
C LEU A 89 10.59 -2.61 9.49
N ASN A 90 11.27 -2.32 8.38
CA ASN A 90 12.60 -1.72 8.40
C ASN A 90 12.50 -0.26 8.84
N GLY A 91 12.72 -0.01 10.12
CA GLY A 91 12.75 1.34 10.69
C GLY A 91 14.16 1.83 11.02
N PRO A 92 14.30 3.13 11.34
CA PRO A 92 15.57 3.70 11.81
C PRO A 92 16.07 3.01 13.10
N LYS A 93 17.39 2.79 13.18
CA LYS A 93 18.05 2.12 14.32
C LYS A 93 17.84 2.82 15.68
N GLN A 94 17.64 4.13 15.66
CA GLN A 94 17.37 4.96 16.83
C GLN A 94 16.21 5.88 16.49
N SER A 95 15.06 5.69 17.15
CA SER A 95 13.89 6.54 16.95
C SER A 95 13.02 6.47 18.20
N LEU A 96 12.51 7.63 18.59
CA LEU A 96 11.55 7.82 19.68
C LEU A 96 10.10 7.73 19.17
N LEU A 97 9.90 7.70 17.85
CA LEU A 97 8.61 7.71 17.18
C LEU A 97 8.26 6.38 16.48
N PHE A 98 9.26 5.59 16.07
CA PHE A 98 9.03 4.34 15.33
C PHE A 98 8.59 3.21 16.28
N PHE A 99 7.36 2.72 16.10
CA PHE A 99 6.77 1.69 16.96
C PHE A 99 7.65 0.44 17.14
N GLY A 100 8.32 -0.03 16.09
CA GLY A 100 9.19 -1.21 16.18
C GLY A 100 10.38 -0.96 17.11
N ARG A 101 10.98 0.23 17.05
CA ARG A 101 12.10 0.57 17.93
C ARG A 101 11.67 0.78 19.37
N ILE A 102 10.49 1.37 19.57
CA ILE A 102 9.90 1.55 20.91
C ILE A 102 9.62 0.18 21.55
N ALA A 103 9.07 -0.76 20.77
CA ALA A 103 8.78 -2.11 21.24
C ALA A 103 10.03 -2.94 21.55
N ASP A 104 11.14 -2.72 20.83
CA ASP A 104 12.42 -3.41 21.05
C ASP A 104 13.20 -2.92 22.28
N GLY A 105 12.86 -1.76 22.84
CA GLY A 105 13.59 -1.13 23.94
C GLY A 105 13.01 -1.43 25.33
N ASN A 106 13.77 -1.11 26.39
CA ASN A 106 13.23 -1.08 27.75
C ASN A 106 12.33 0.15 27.94
N ALA A 107 11.20 -0.02 28.64
CA ALA A 107 10.21 1.04 28.84
C ALA A 107 10.77 2.26 29.61
N ASP A 108 11.57 2.03 30.65
CA ASP A 108 12.19 3.09 31.45
C ASP A 108 13.28 3.83 30.65
N GLU A 109 14.06 3.09 29.85
CA GLU A 109 15.04 3.68 28.94
C GLU A 109 14.37 4.56 27.88
N TYR A 110 13.26 4.09 27.30
CA TYR A 110 12.48 4.87 26.35
C TYR A 110 11.92 6.13 27.00
N ALA A 111 11.28 6.00 28.17
CA ALA A 111 10.73 7.15 28.89
C ALA A 111 11.81 8.18 29.23
N GLY A 112 12.97 7.73 29.71
CA GLY A 112 14.12 8.60 29.98
C GLY A 112 14.64 9.30 28.72
N ALA A 113 14.78 8.56 27.61
CA ALA A 113 15.22 9.11 26.34
C ALA A 113 14.22 10.14 25.77
N LEU A 114 12.92 9.90 25.91
CA LEU A 114 11.88 10.81 25.46
C LEU A 114 11.85 12.10 26.29
N LEU A 115 11.96 12.00 27.62
CA LEU A 115 11.93 13.15 28.53
C LEU A 115 13.18 14.04 28.43
N THR A 116 14.30 13.48 27.99
CA THR A 116 15.59 14.20 27.85
C THR A 116 15.88 14.66 26.43
N ALA A 117 15.08 14.26 25.44
CA ALA A 117 15.27 14.64 24.05
C ALA A 117 15.13 16.15 23.84
N SER A 118 16.07 16.75 23.12
CA SER A 118 15.98 18.14 22.71
C SER A 118 14.98 18.33 21.55
N GLU A 119 14.53 19.57 21.30
CA GLU A 119 13.72 19.88 20.12
C GLU A 119 14.44 19.51 18.81
N ALA A 120 15.77 19.60 18.78
CA ALA A 120 16.57 19.21 17.63
C ALA A 120 16.57 17.69 17.41
N ASP A 121 16.65 16.90 18.49
CA ASP A 121 16.58 15.43 18.40
C ASP A 121 15.22 14.98 17.87
N LEU A 122 14.15 15.60 18.37
CA LEU A 122 12.78 15.30 17.96
C LEU A 122 12.55 15.65 16.48
N ILE A 123 12.95 16.85 16.04
CA ILE A 123 12.81 17.22 14.62
C ILE A 123 13.67 16.33 13.72
N GLY A 124 14.87 15.95 14.15
CA GLY A 124 15.71 15.00 13.43
C GLY A 124 15.07 13.63 13.27
N ASP A 125 14.36 13.14 14.30
CA ASP A 125 13.61 11.89 14.22
C ASP A 125 12.36 12.00 13.35
N TRP A 126 11.58 13.08 13.49
CA TRP A 126 10.44 13.37 12.60
C TRP A 126 10.84 13.39 11.13
N ALA A 127 11.93 14.09 10.78
CA ALA A 127 12.41 14.16 9.40
C ALA A 127 12.74 12.78 8.82
N ARG A 128 13.41 11.93 9.60
CA ARG A 128 13.74 10.54 9.19
C ARG A 128 12.48 9.68 9.03
N GLN A 129 11.50 9.86 9.92
CA GLN A 129 10.23 9.16 9.86
C GLN A 129 9.36 9.61 8.69
N ILE A 130 9.33 10.91 8.38
CA ILE A 130 8.66 11.46 7.18
C ILE A 130 9.26 10.82 5.93
N HIS A 131 10.59 10.80 5.78
CA HIS A 131 11.23 10.22 4.60
C HIS A 131 10.92 8.72 4.46
N THR A 132 11.02 7.97 5.55
CA THR A 132 10.72 6.54 5.56
C THR A 132 9.26 6.27 5.19
N ASN A 133 8.31 6.97 5.81
CA ASN A 133 6.87 6.79 5.54
C ASN A 133 6.44 7.33 4.16
N ALA A 134 7.16 8.30 3.60
CA ALA A 134 6.95 8.71 2.21
C ALA A 134 7.36 7.60 1.23
N ARG A 135 8.49 6.90 1.48
CA ARG A 135 8.95 5.76 0.66
C ARG A 135 7.98 4.57 0.73
N ILE A 136 7.73 4.06 1.94
CA ILE A 136 6.39 3.84 2.47
C ILE A 136 5.22 3.86 1.47
N ALA A 137 4.51 4.98 1.55
CA ALA A 137 3.37 5.34 0.74
C ALA A 137 3.65 5.21 -0.76
N ASN A 138 4.77 5.74 -1.26
CA ASN A 138 5.08 5.72 -2.69
C ASN A 138 5.14 4.31 -3.26
N GLU A 139 5.87 3.40 -2.61
CA GLU A 139 5.98 2.01 -3.03
C GLU A 139 4.63 1.29 -2.92
N LYS A 140 3.81 1.55 -1.89
CA LYS A 140 2.43 1.02 -1.80
C LYS A 140 1.54 1.51 -2.94
N HIS A 141 1.54 2.82 -3.23
CA HIS A 141 0.77 3.40 -4.33
C HIS A 141 1.23 2.87 -5.69
N ASN A 142 2.52 2.56 -5.86
CA ASN A 142 3.01 1.90 -7.06
C ASN A 142 2.43 0.48 -7.20
N CYS A 143 2.41 -0.33 -6.14
CA CYS A 143 1.76 -1.63 -6.16
C CYS A 143 0.25 -1.51 -6.48
N VAL A 144 -0.46 -0.56 -5.84
CA VAL A 144 -1.87 -0.27 -6.11
C VAL A 144 -2.10 0.14 -7.57
N ARG A 145 -1.23 0.98 -8.14
CA ARG A 145 -1.30 1.39 -9.54
C ARG A 145 -1.25 0.17 -10.47
N HIS A 146 -0.31 -0.74 -10.24
CA HIS A 146 -0.21 -1.95 -11.07
C HIS A 146 -1.43 -2.86 -10.87
N ALA A 147 -1.90 -3.03 -9.63
CA ALA A 147 -3.09 -3.82 -9.34
C ALA A 147 -4.32 -3.28 -10.10
N MET A 148 -4.54 -1.96 -10.07
CA MET A 148 -5.65 -1.32 -10.78
C MET A 148 -5.54 -1.45 -12.31
N ILE A 149 -4.33 -1.33 -12.88
CA ILE A 149 -4.13 -1.50 -14.32
C ILE A 149 -4.52 -2.91 -14.77
N TRP A 150 -4.06 -3.93 -14.03
CA TRP A 150 -4.36 -5.33 -14.34
C TRP A 150 -5.84 -5.66 -14.09
N SER A 151 -6.41 -5.19 -12.99
CA SER A 151 -7.84 -5.39 -12.66
C SER A 151 -8.74 -4.79 -13.73
N PHE A 152 -8.59 -3.50 -14.05
CA PHE A 152 -9.41 -2.82 -15.05
C PHE A 152 -9.16 -3.34 -16.46
N GLY A 153 -7.92 -3.69 -16.79
CA GLY A 153 -7.57 -4.33 -18.06
C GLY A 153 -8.27 -5.69 -18.24
N SER A 154 -8.41 -6.47 -17.16
CA SER A 154 -9.08 -7.77 -17.16
C SER A 154 -10.60 -7.72 -17.35
N VAL A 155 -11.25 -6.58 -17.13
CA VAL A 155 -12.71 -6.45 -17.30
C VAL A 155 -13.12 -6.72 -18.75
N ILE A 156 -12.33 -6.28 -19.74
CA ILE A 156 -12.63 -6.46 -21.16
C ILE A 156 -12.66 -7.96 -21.54
N PRO A 157 -11.58 -8.75 -21.34
CA PRO A 157 -11.62 -10.18 -21.65
C PRO A 157 -12.64 -10.93 -20.76
N TRP A 158 -12.90 -10.46 -19.53
CA TRP A 158 -13.91 -11.05 -18.66
C TRP A 158 -15.33 -10.93 -19.27
N LEU A 159 -15.71 -9.74 -19.74
CA LEU A 159 -17.00 -9.52 -20.39
C LEU A 159 -17.15 -10.36 -21.67
N ILE A 160 -16.09 -10.45 -22.49
CA ILE A 160 -16.11 -11.27 -23.70
C ILE A 160 -16.32 -12.74 -23.34
N ALA A 161 -15.61 -13.26 -22.33
CA ALA A 161 -15.78 -14.64 -21.87
C ALA A 161 -17.24 -14.92 -21.43
N LEU A 162 -17.85 -14.01 -20.66
CA LEU A 162 -19.25 -14.15 -20.25
C LEU A 162 -20.22 -14.21 -21.43
N CYS A 163 -20.01 -13.43 -22.50
CA CYS A 163 -20.84 -13.51 -23.68
C CYS A 163 -20.84 -14.89 -24.36
N TYR A 164 -19.79 -15.70 -24.16
CA TYR A 164 -19.70 -17.07 -24.66
C TYR A 164 -20.28 -18.10 -23.69
N PHE A 165 -20.23 -17.85 -22.38
CA PHE A 165 -20.67 -18.82 -21.37
C PHE A 165 -22.12 -18.66 -20.92
N VAL A 166 -22.66 -17.43 -20.98
CA VAL A 166 -24.01 -17.09 -20.50
C VAL A 166 -25.04 -17.09 -21.64
N LYS A 167 -24.61 -17.23 -22.89
CA LYS A 167 -25.56 -17.41 -24.00
C LYS A 167 -26.23 -18.79 -23.89
N PRO A 168 -27.57 -18.85 -24.01
CA PRO A 168 -28.34 -20.08 -23.94
C PRO A 168 -28.06 -21.01 -25.12
#